data_AF-A0A2V6HDE8-F1
#
_entry.id   AF-A0A2V6HDE8-F1
#
_cell.length_a   1.000
_cell.length_b   1.000
_cell.length_c   1.000
_cell.angle_alpha   90.00
_cell.angle_beta   90.00
_cell.angle_gamma   90.00
#
_symmetry.space_group_name_H-M   'P 1'
#
loop_
_entity.id
_entity.type
_entity.pdbx_description
1 polymer ?
#
loop_
_entity_poly.entity_id
_entity_poly.type
_entity_poly.pdbx_seq_one_letter_code
_entity_poly.pdbx_strand_id
1 'polypeptide(L)'
;MKMKQASLVATRRSLIERLADWGDQRRWQEFFDTYWKLIYSVARQSGLTDSEAQEVVQETIITVAKNIGKLRYDPAVGSFKGWLLQITRWRTADQFRKRESGNAKPPRSPDDRLTATIERVPDSRIADFDAVWEASWKENLFEAAIARVKKKIEPKQFQIFDCYVRKEWPAQKV
;
A
#
# COMPACT_ATOMS: atom_id res chain seq x y z
N MET A 1 16.49 5.25 18.02
CA MET A 1 15.30 5.25 17.14
C MET A 1 15.39 4.33 15.90
N LYS A 2 16.42 3.46 15.75
CA LYS A 2 16.62 2.59 14.57
C LYS A 2 15.87 1.23 14.60
N MET A 3 15.47 0.74 15.79
CA MET A 3 14.83 -0.59 15.93
C MET A 3 13.39 -0.68 15.40
N LYS A 4 12.59 0.40 15.44
CA LYS A 4 11.18 0.36 14.98
C LYS A 4 11.02 0.24 13.46
N GLN A 5 11.99 0.73 12.67
CA GLN A 5 11.95 0.60 11.21
C GLN A 5 12.32 -0.82 10.75
N ALA A 6 13.28 -1.47 11.42
CA ALA A 6 13.75 -2.81 11.05
C ALA A 6 12.66 -3.89 11.21
N SER A 7 11.85 -3.84 12.27
CA SER A 7 10.78 -4.82 12.51
C SER A 7 9.62 -4.72 11.50
N LEU A 8 9.28 -3.51 11.06
CA LEU A 8 8.27 -3.28 10.02
C LEU A 8 8.75 -3.71 8.63
N VAL A 9 10.06 -3.68 8.36
CA VAL A 9 10.65 -4.16 7.11
C VAL A 9 10.71 -5.68 7.09
N ALA A 10 11.05 -6.32 8.22
CA ALA A 10 11.12 -7.78 8.35
C ALA A 10 9.76 -8.47 8.15
N THR A 11 8.66 -7.90 8.66
CA THR A 11 7.30 -8.43 8.48
C THR A 11 6.80 -8.30 7.03
N ARG A 12 7.33 -7.35 6.26
CA ARG A 12 6.96 -7.16 4.85
C ARG A 12 7.69 -8.13 3.94
N ARG A 13 8.97 -8.41 4.22
CA ARG A 13 9.74 -9.40 3.45
C ARG A 13 9.06 -10.76 3.47
N SER A 14 8.69 -11.24 4.65
CA SER A 14 8.00 -12.54 4.78
C SER A 14 6.61 -12.53 4.16
N LEU A 15 5.89 -11.41 4.14
CA LEU A 15 4.62 -11.30 3.41
C LEU A 15 4.84 -11.36 1.89
N ILE A 16 5.84 -10.67 1.37
CA ILE A 16 6.16 -10.56 -0.07
C ILE A 16 6.69 -11.87 -0.64
N GLU A 17 7.67 -12.50 0.03
CA GLU A 17 8.23 -13.79 -0.39
C GLU A 17 7.15 -14.87 -0.49
N ARG A 18 6.13 -14.77 0.37
CA ARG A 18 5.02 -15.70 0.47
C ARG A 18 3.88 -15.42 -0.50
N LEU A 19 3.90 -14.29 -1.22
CA LEU A 19 2.92 -13.91 -2.26
C LEU A 19 3.30 -14.41 -3.66
N ALA A 20 4.48 -15.01 -3.83
CA ALA A 20 4.88 -15.63 -5.11
C ALA A 20 3.96 -16.80 -5.52
N ASP A 21 3.30 -17.44 -4.55
CA ASP A 21 2.27 -18.44 -4.78
C ASP A 21 0.91 -17.77 -5.04
N TRP A 22 0.44 -17.86 -6.28
CA TRP A 22 -0.87 -17.34 -6.70
C TRP A 22 -2.04 -18.14 -6.12
N GLY A 23 -1.82 -19.39 -5.72
CA GLY A 23 -2.85 -20.25 -5.13
C GLY A 23 -3.20 -19.90 -3.69
N ASP A 24 -2.37 -19.13 -2.99
CA ASP A 24 -2.62 -18.74 -1.60
C ASP A 24 -3.56 -17.53 -1.52
N GLN A 25 -4.84 -17.77 -1.78
CA GLN A 25 -5.91 -16.75 -1.74
C GLN A 25 -5.98 -16.03 -0.39
N ARG A 26 -5.70 -16.74 0.71
CA ARG A 26 -5.71 -16.16 2.05
C ARG A 26 -4.63 -15.10 2.21
N ARG A 27 -3.41 -15.36 1.72
CA ARG A 27 -2.34 -14.36 1.76
C ARG A 27 -2.61 -13.18 0.85
N TRP A 28 -3.18 -13.42 -0.32
CA TRP A 28 -3.63 -12.34 -1.21
C TRP A 28 -4.71 -11.48 -0.56
N GLN A 29 -5.65 -12.08 0.17
CA GLN A 29 -6.63 -11.33 0.96
C GLN A 29 -5.95 -10.51 2.06
N GLU A 30 -5.02 -11.09 2.82
CA GLU A 30 -4.28 -10.37 3.86
C GLU A 30 -3.46 -9.20 3.28
N PHE A 31 -2.87 -9.38 2.11
CA PHE A 31 -2.17 -8.33 1.38
C PHE A 31 -3.13 -7.23 0.97
N PHE A 32 -4.24 -7.60 0.32
CA PHE A 32 -5.27 -6.66 -0.10
C PHE A 32 -5.78 -5.84 1.09
N ASP A 33 -6.26 -6.51 2.15
CA ASP A 33 -6.76 -5.90 3.40
C ASP A 33 -5.77 -4.92 4.04
N THR A 34 -4.48 -5.12 3.81
CA THR A 34 -3.44 -4.22 4.32
C THR A 34 -3.30 -2.97 3.49
N TYR A 35 -3.35 -3.06 2.17
CA TYR A 35 -2.88 -1.97 1.30
C TYR A 35 -4.00 -1.27 0.52
N TRP A 36 -5.17 -1.88 0.36
CA TRP A 36 -6.23 -1.30 -0.48
C TRP A 36 -6.68 0.07 0.03
N LYS A 37 -6.84 0.25 1.36
CA LYS A 37 -7.27 1.52 1.96
C LYS A 37 -6.26 2.63 1.74
N LEU A 38 -4.98 2.30 1.85
CA LEU A 38 -3.89 3.24 1.59
C LEU A 38 -3.92 3.71 0.13
N ILE A 39 -3.94 2.76 -0.81
CA ILE A 39 -3.94 3.05 -2.25
C ILE A 39 -5.17 3.89 -2.62
N TYR A 40 -6.34 3.47 -2.13
CA TYR A 40 -7.60 4.18 -2.32
C TYR A 40 -7.56 5.61 -1.76
N SER A 41 -7.15 5.77 -0.51
CA SER A 41 -7.12 7.08 0.16
C SER A 41 -6.20 8.05 -0.57
N VAL A 42 -5.02 7.57 -0.98
CA VAL A 42 -4.05 8.39 -1.72
C VAL A 42 -4.60 8.77 -3.10
N ALA A 43 -5.24 7.84 -3.81
CA ALA A 43 -5.92 8.13 -5.08
C ALA A 43 -7.04 9.19 -4.91
N ARG A 44 -7.86 9.08 -3.86
CA ARG A 44 -8.92 10.04 -3.58
C ARG A 44 -8.39 11.42 -3.22
N GLN A 45 -7.35 11.49 -2.39
CA GLN A 45 -6.68 12.74 -2.01
C GLN A 45 -6.01 13.42 -3.21
N SER A 46 -5.60 12.65 -4.22
CA SER A 46 -5.06 13.21 -5.47
C SER A 46 -6.11 13.89 -6.36
N GLY A 47 -7.41 13.70 -6.08
CA GLY A 47 -8.52 14.31 -6.82
C GLY A 47 -9.28 13.37 -7.77
N LEU A 48 -8.99 12.06 -7.75
CA LEU A 48 -9.76 11.06 -8.49
C LEU A 48 -11.12 10.82 -7.83
N THR A 49 -12.14 10.50 -8.63
CA THR A 49 -13.46 10.06 -8.17
C THR A 49 -13.39 8.71 -7.45
N ASP A 50 -14.50 8.30 -6.83
CA ASP A 50 -14.58 6.99 -6.16
C ASP A 50 -14.30 5.83 -7.13
N SER A 51 -14.98 5.81 -8.29
CA SER A 51 -14.81 4.77 -9.31
C SER A 51 -13.38 4.72 -9.85
N GLU A 52 -12.78 5.88 -10.14
CA GLU A 52 -11.39 5.94 -10.60
C GLU A 52 -10.41 5.45 -9.53
N ALA A 53 -10.65 5.78 -8.25
CA ALA A 53 -9.82 5.31 -7.14
C ALA A 53 -9.93 3.79 -6.94
N GLN A 54 -11.12 3.21 -7.10
CA GLN A 54 -11.31 1.76 -7.07
C GLN A 54 -10.56 1.07 -8.22
N GLU A 55 -10.56 1.67 -9.41
CA GLU A 55 -9.81 1.18 -10.56
C GLU A 55 -8.29 1.23 -10.30
N VAL A 56 -7.78 2.32 -9.70
CA VAL A 56 -6.38 2.42 -9.27
C VAL A 56 -6.01 1.29 -8.30
N VAL A 57 -6.86 0.98 -7.34
CA VAL A 57 -6.65 -0.15 -6.42
C VAL A 57 -6.55 -1.45 -7.22
N GLN A 58 -7.54 -1.75 -8.07
CA GLN A 58 -7.58 -3.00 -8.82
C GLN A 58 -6.35 -3.16 -9.73
N GLU A 59 -6.05 -2.15 -10.55
CA GLU A 59 -4.91 -2.20 -11.47
C GLU A 59 -3.58 -2.28 -10.72
N THR A 60 -3.46 -1.65 -9.55
CA THR A 60 -2.27 -1.76 -8.68
C THR A 60 -2.09 -3.18 -8.16
N ILE A 61 -3.15 -3.78 -7.60
CA ILE A 61 -3.10 -5.15 -7.05
C ILE A 61 -2.77 -6.17 -8.15
N ILE A 62 -3.39 -6.04 -9.33
CA ILE A 62 -3.08 -6.88 -10.49
C ILE A 62 -1.61 -6.72 -10.90
N THR A 63 -1.10 -5.49 -10.93
CA THR A 63 0.31 -5.21 -11.27
C THR A 63 1.24 -5.85 -10.25
N VAL A 64 0.93 -5.76 -8.96
CA VAL A 64 1.69 -6.42 -7.91
C VAL A 64 1.71 -7.92 -8.15
N ALA A 65 0.55 -8.57 -8.33
CA ALA A 65 0.48 -10.01 -8.56
C ALA A 65 1.33 -10.47 -9.75
N LYS A 66 1.24 -9.77 -10.89
CA LYS A 66 2.04 -10.07 -12.09
C LYS A 66 3.54 -9.95 -11.89
N ASN A 67 3.98 -9.04 -11.02
CA ASN A 67 5.40 -8.71 -10.88
C ASN A 67 6.04 -9.27 -9.61
N ILE A 68 5.27 -9.68 -8.61
CA ILE A 68 5.79 -10.11 -7.30
C ILE A 68 6.70 -11.34 -7.42
N GLY A 69 6.41 -12.25 -8.36
CA GLY A 69 7.25 -13.43 -8.63
C GLY A 69 8.55 -13.10 -9.38
N LYS A 70 8.58 -11.99 -10.13
CA LYS A 70 9.79 -11.47 -10.82
C LYS A 70 10.63 -10.60 -9.90
N LEU A 71 10.00 -10.00 -8.87
CA LEU A 71 10.63 -9.13 -7.90
C LEU A 71 11.47 -9.97 -6.95
N ARG A 72 12.73 -10.26 -7.32
CA ARG A 72 13.73 -10.60 -6.30
C ARG A 72 13.91 -9.37 -5.43
N TYR A 73 13.19 -9.34 -4.31
CA TYR A 73 13.22 -8.23 -3.37
C TYR A 73 14.62 -8.09 -2.77
N ASP A 74 15.39 -7.15 -3.30
CA ASP A 74 16.64 -6.69 -2.70
C ASP A 74 16.39 -5.34 -2.01
N PRO A 75 16.39 -5.30 -0.66
CA PRO A 75 16.28 -4.05 0.09
C PRO A 75 17.38 -3.02 -0.23
N ALA A 76 18.52 -3.46 -0.79
CA ALA A 76 19.59 -2.57 -1.25
C ALA A 76 19.22 -1.83 -2.56
N VAL A 77 18.33 -2.40 -3.38
CA VAL A 77 17.86 -1.82 -4.64
C VAL A 77 16.62 -0.94 -4.45
N GLY A 78 15.79 -1.24 -3.46
CA GLY A 78 14.64 -0.40 -3.12
C GLY A 78 13.70 -1.01 -2.09
N SER A 79 12.91 -0.17 -1.43
CA SER A 79 11.90 -0.65 -0.49
C SER A 79 10.61 -1.04 -1.22
N PHE A 80 9.94 -2.09 -0.76
CA PHE A 80 8.60 -2.46 -1.23
C PHE A 80 7.62 -1.29 -1.17
N LYS A 81 7.75 -0.44 -0.13
CA LYS A 81 6.96 0.79 0.00
C LYS A 81 7.15 1.72 -1.20
N GLY A 82 8.39 1.97 -1.59
CA GLY A 82 8.70 2.84 -2.73
C GLY A 82 8.24 2.23 -4.06
N TRP A 83 8.36 0.90 -4.21
CA TRP A 83 7.86 0.20 -5.38
C TRP A 83 6.32 0.27 -5.50
N LEU A 84 5.60 0.00 -4.41
CA LEU A 84 4.13 0.10 -4.37
C LEU A 84 3.65 1.54 -4.59
N LEU A 85 4.36 2.51 -4.03
CA LEU A 85 4.15 3.93 -4.26
C LEU A 85 4.26 4.26 -5.75
N GLN A 86 5.32 3.79 -6.41
CA GLN A 86 5.54 4.05 -7.82
C GLN A 86 4.42 3.47 -8.68
N ILE A 87 4.01 2.22 -8.45
CA ILE A 87 2.86 1.63 -9.17
C ILE A 87 1.61 2.49 -8.96
N THR A 88 1.31 2.85 -7.71
CA THR A 88 0.13 3.64 -7.37
C THR A 88 0.14 4.99 -8.09
N ARG A 89 1.27 5.72 -8.08
CA ARG A 89 1.44 6.99 -8.82
C ARG A 89 1.14 6.83 -10.29
N TRP A 90 1.70 5.79 -10.91
CA TRP A 90 1.53 5.56 -12.33
C TRP A 90 0.07 5.27 -12.68
N ARG A 91 -0.63 4.49 -11.86
CA ARG A 91 -2.06 4.20 -12.04
C ARG A 91 -2.92 5.44 -11.82
N THR A 92 -2.61 6.25 -10.82
CA THR A 92 -3.28 7.54 -10.61
C THR A 92 -3.10 8.48 -11.81
N ALA A 93 -1.88 8.62 -12.32
CA ALA A 93 -1.61 9.44 -13.50
C ALA A 93 -2.31 8.91 -14.76
N ASP A 94 -2.40 7.58 -14.90
CA ASP A 94 -3.12 6.95 -16.01
C ASP A 94 -4.61 7.29 -16.00
N GLN A 95 -5.26 7.28 -14.82
CA GLN A 95 -6.67 7.70 -14.69
C GLN A 95 -6.88 9.17 -15.06
N PHE A 96 -6.00 10.07 -14.64
CA PHE A 96 -6.09 11.48 -15.07
C PHE A 96 -5.94 11.64 -16.58
N ARG A 97 -5.03 10.89 -17.22
CA ARG A 97 -4.90 10.89 -18.69
C ARG A 97 -6.12 10.34 -19.39
N LYS A 98 -6.72 9.25 -18.88
CA LYS A 98 -7.99 8.69 -19.40
C LYS A 98 -9.10 9.75 -19.37
N ARG A 99 -9.18 10.52 -18.28
CA ARG A 99 -10.15 11.62 -18.10
C ARG A 99 -9.94 12.77 -19.09
N GLU A 100 -8.72 13.23 -19.28
CA GLU A 100 -8.39 14.33 -20.21
C GLU A 100 -8.59 13.92 -21.68
N SER A 101 -8.35 12.65 -21.99
CA SER A 101 -8.32 12.19 -23.37
C SER A 101 -9.70 11.92 -23.99
N GLY A 102 -10.76 11.73 -23.19
CA GLY A 102 -12.19 11.65 -23.59
C GLY A 102 -12.59 10.68 -24.73
N ASN A 103 -11.64 10.13 -25.49
CA ASN A 103 -11.81 9.42 -26.76
C ASN A 103 -10.49 8.87 -27.38
N ALA A 104 -9.33 8.90 -26.71
CA ALA A 104 -8.10 8.28 -27.26
C ALA A 104 -7.84 6.90 -26.65
N LYS A 105 -7.57 5.91 -27.51
CA LYS A 105 -7.33 4.48 -27.23
C LYS A 105 -6.50 4.20 -25.96
N PRO A 106 -6.76 3.08 -25.26
CA PRO A 106 -6.02 2.71 -24.05
C PRO A 106 -4.52 2.58 -24.35
N PRO A 107 -3.65 3.04 -23.44
CA PRO A 107 -2.21 2.88 -23.61
C PRO A 107 -1.83 1.39 -23.61
N ARG A 108 -0.92 1.03 -24.51
CA ARG A 108 -0.35 -0.32 -24.66
C ARG A 108 0.30 -0.82 -23.36
N SER A 109 0.26 -2.15 -23.20
CA SER A 109 0.65 -2.96 -22.05
C SER A 109 1.71 -2.35 -21.09
N PRO A 110 1.42 -2.25 -19.77
CA PRO A 110 2.34 -1.74 -18.76
C PRO A 110 3.58 -2.62 -18.50
N ASP A 111 3.59 -3.86 -19.01
CA ASP A 111 4.56 -4.90 -18.62
C ASP A 111 6.01 -4.55 -19.04
N ASP A 112 6.18 -3.68 -20.03
CA ASP A 112 7.49 -3.36 -20.63
C ASP A 112 8.20 -2.15 -19.99
N ARG A 113 7.51 -1.37 -19.13
CA ARG A 113 8.07 -0.14 -18.52
C ARG A 113 8.56 -0.34 -17.09
N LEU A 114 8.17 -1.44 -16.43
CA LEU A 114 8.53 -1.70 -15.03
C LEU A 114 10.02 -2.04 -14.86
N THR A 115 10.66 -2.59 -15.90
CA THR A 115 12.09 -2.96 -15.87
C THR A 115 13.03 -1.79 -16.22
N ALA A 116 12.52 -0.71 -16.83
CA ALA A 116 13.34 0.37 -17.39
C ALA A 116 13.24 1.72 -16.65
N THR A 117 12.44 1.85 -15.59
CA THR A 117 12.10 3.18 -15.04
C THR A 117 12.58 3.42 -13.60
N ILE A 118 13.88 3.25 -13.36
CA ILE A 118 14.54 3.83 -12.17
C ILE A 118 14.85 5.32 -12.39
N GLU A 119 14.81 5.83 -13.62
CA GLU A 119 15.27 7.17 -13.96
C GLU A 119 14.18 7.99 -14.66
N ARG A 120 13.26 8.60 -13.89
CA ARG A 120 12.47 9.74 -14.40
C ARG A 120 12.10 10.70 -13.28
N VAL A 121 12.52 11.95 -13.46
CA VAL A 121 12.34 13.09 -12.55
C VAL A 121 10.84 13.36 -12.32
N PRO A 122 10.37 13.61 -11.08
CA PRO A 122 8.96 13.86 -10.79
C PRO A 122 8.51 15.26 -11.25
N ASP A 123 7.29 15.32 -11.80
CA ASP A 123 6.54 16.54 -12.11
C ASP A 123 6.10 17.26 -10.82
N SER A 124 5.96 18.59 -10.84
CA SER A 124 5.82 19.41 -9.61
C SER A 124 4.49 19.21 -8.85
N ARG A 125 3.44 18.68 -9.51
CA ARG A 125 2.17 18.26 -8.87
C ARG A 125 2.29 16.95 -8.06
N ILE A 126 3.43 16.28 -8.14
CA ILE A 126 3.72 14.96 -7.55
C ILE A 126 4.33 15.09 -6.15
N ALA A 127 4.90 16.26 -5.79
CA ALA A 127 5.53 16.47 -4.49
C ALA A 127 4.55 16.30 -3.30
N ASP A 128 3.27 16.62 -3.50
CA ASP A 128 2.23 16.46 -2.47
C ASP A 128 1.84 14.98 -2.27
N PHE A 129 1.93 14.18 -3.33
CA PHE A 129 1.60 12.75 -3.30
C PHE A 129 2.51 11.94 -2.37
N ASP A 130 3.78 12.33 -2.29
CA ASP A 130 4.79 11.63 -1.49
C ASP A 130 4.62 11.90 -0.01
N ALA A 131 4.32 13.15 0.33
CA ALA A 131 4.02 13.55 1.70
C ALA A 131 2.74 12.86 2.20
N VAL A 132 1.68 12.85 1.38
CA VAL A 132 0.43 12.15 1.67
C VAL A 132 0.67 10.65 1.84
N TRP A 133 1.41 10.02 0.92
CA TRP A 133 1.75 8.61 1.02
C TRP A 133 2.56 8.28 2.28
N GLU A 134 3.57 9.08 2.60
CA GLU A 134 4.42 8.86 3.77
C GLU A 134 3.61 8.92 5.07
N ALA A 135 2.74 9.91 5.20
CA ALA A 135 1.83 10.06 6.35
C ALA A 135 0.86 8.88 6.45
N SER A 136 0.12 8.59 5.38
CA SER A 136 -0.89 7.53 5.36
C SER A 136 -0.29 6.13 5.52
N TRP A 137 0.96 5.90 5.10
CA TRP A 137 1.60 4.59 5.17
C TRP A 137 1.71 4.05 6.59
N LYS A 138 2.18 4.89 7.53
CA LYS A 138 2.42 4.45 8.92
C LYS A 138 1.10 4.15 9.62
N GLU A 139 0.14 5.05 9.48
CA GLU A 139 -1.18 4.92 10.08
C GLU A 139 -1.93 3.71 9.52
N ASN A 140 -1.97 3.54 8.20
CA ASN A 140 -2.61 2.39 7.58
C ASN A 140 -1.99 1.07 8.04
N LEU A 141 -0.66 0.99 8.12
CA LEU A 141 -0.01 -0.24 8.58
C LEU A 141 -0.29 -0.53 10.05
N PHE A 142 -0.37 0.51 10.88
CA PHE A 142 -0.74 0.38 12.28
C PHE A 142 -2.19 -0.12 12.42
N GLU A 143 -3.15 0.51 11.72
CA GLU A 143 -4.55 0.08 11.72
C GLU A 143 -4.72 -1.35 11.21
N ALA A 144 -4.03 -1.71 10.13
CA ALA A 144 -4.04 -3.08 9.61
C ALA A 144 -3.41 -4.09 10.58
N ALA A 145 -2.41 -3.69 11.36
CA ALA A 145 -1.82 -4.54 12.40
C ALA A 145 -2.79 -4.71 13.57
N ILE A 146 -3.40 -3.62 14.06
CA ILE A 146 -4.39 -3.64 15.13
C ILE A 146 -5.61 -4.49 14.75
N ALA A 147 -6.12 -4.34 13.52
CA ALA A 147 -7.24 -5.14 13.03
C ALA A 147 -6.93 -6.65 13.03
N ARG A 148 -5.67 -7.05 12.79
CA ARG A 148 -5.24 -8.44 12.89
C ARG A 148 -5.11 -8.92 14.33
N VAL A 149 -4.53 -8.10 15.20
CA VAL A 149 -4.39 -8.44 16.63
C VAL A 149 -5.77 -8.62 17.27
N LYS A 150 -6.72 -7.73 16.98
CA LYS A 150 -8.12 -7.83 17.41
C LYS A 150 -8.76 -9.19 17.09
N LYS A 151 -8.40 -9.81 15.96
CA LYS A 151 -8.94 -11.13 15.55
C LYS A 151 -8.30 -12.31 16.28
N LYS A 152 -7.16 -12.12 16.95
CA LYS A 152 -6.35 -13.19 17.57
C LYS A 152 -6.40 -13.21 19.08
N ILE A 153 -6.89 -12.15 19.72
CA ILE A 153 -6.93 -12.04 21.18
C ILE A 153 -8.36 -11.90 21.67
N GLU A 154 -8.59 -12.30 22.91
CA GLU A 154 -9.90 -12.14 23.54
C GLU A 154 -10.32 -10.66 23.57
N PRO A 155 -11.60 -10.35 23.30
CA PRO A 155 -12.09 -8.98 23.25
C PRO A 155 -11.78 -8.15 24.51
N LYS A 156 -11.84 -8.79 25.69
CA LYS A 156 -11.55 -8.15 26.99
C LYS A 156 -10.08 -7.73 27.10
N GLN A 157 -9.16 -8.59 26.69
CA GLN A 157 -7.72 -8.28 26.68
C GLN A 157 -7.41 -7.17 25.68
N PHE A 158 -8.07 -7.18 24.52
CA PHE A 158 -7.95 -6.09 23.56
C PHE A 158 -8.49 -4.76 24.13
N GLN A 159 -9.63 -4.77 24.81
CA GLN A 159 -10.20 -3.56 25.43
C GLN A 159 -9.28 -2.95 26.49
N ILE A 160 -8.65 -3.78 27.34
CA ILE A 160 -7.67 -3.32 28.33
C ILE A 160 -6.50 -2.62 27.62
N PHE A 161 -5.94 -3.26 26.59
CA PHE A 161 -4.89 -2.66 25.77
C PHE A 161 -5.34 -1.36 25.09
N ASP A 162 -6.53 -1.34 24.48
CA ASP A 162 -7.06 -0.18 23.76
C ASP A 162 -7.26 1.02 24.68
N CYS A 163 -7.87 0.80 25.85
CA CYS A 163 -8.14 1.85 26.81
C CYS A 163 -6.85 2.36 27.46
N TYR A 164 -5.94 1.47 27.84
CA TYR A 164 -4.70 1.86 28.52
C TYR A 164 -3.66 2.48 27.57
N VAL A 165 -3.42 1.86 26.41
CA VAL A 165 -2.32 2.24 25.52
C VAL A 165 -2.77 3.22 24.43
N ARG A 166 -3.95 3.03 23.84
CA ARG A 166 -4.41 3.87 22.72
C ARG A 166 -5.19 5.10 23.17
N LYS A 167 -6.02 4.95 24.21
CA LYS A 167 -6.79 6.06 24.79
C LYS A 167 -6.10 6.74 25.97
N GLU A 168 -4.93 6.23 26.37
CA GLU A 168 -4.12 6.73 27.49
C GLU A 168 -4.92 6.86 28.80
N TRP A 169 -5.88 5.95 29.03
CA TRP A 169 -6.63 5.95 30.28
C TRP A 169 -5.74 5.42 31.42
N PRO A 170 -5.80 6.04 32.60
CA PRO A 170 -5.10 5.53 33.77
C PRO A 170 -5.64 4.14 34.13
N ALA A 171 -4.77 3.25 34.63
CA ALA A 171 -5.13 1.85 34.92
C ALA A 171 -6.32 1.70 35.88
N GLN A 172 -6.58 2.71 36.72
CA GLN A 172 -7.72 2.76 37.63
C GLN A 172 -9.08 2.93 36.90
N LYS A 173 -9.06 3.41 35.65
CA LYS A 173 -10.22 3.67 34.79
C LYS A 173 -10.45 2.57 33.74
N VAL A 174 -9.47 1.70 33.52
CA VAL A 174 -9.50 0.60 32.54
C VAL A 174 -10.10 -0.64 33.16
#